data_AF-A0A2U0S0L3-F1
#
_entry.id   AF-A0A2U0S0L3-F1
#
_cell.length_a   1.000
_cell.length_b   1.000
_cell.length_c   1.000
_cell.angle_alpha   90.00
_cell.angle_beta   90.00
_cell.angle_gamma   90.00
#
_symmetry.space_group_name_H-M   'P 1'
#
loop_
_entity.id
_entity.type
_entity.pdbx_description
1 polymer ?
#
loop_
_entity_poly.entity_id
_entity_poly.type
_entity_poly.pdbx_seq_one_letter_code
_entity_poly.pdbx_strand_id
1 'polypeptide(L)'
;MLRYGAITITRKGFSSLIACVPEDKLRENGRNAGANITKDMLLTMGVTPNYDFVILLVKKILAEFAGWFECDHHIKRDKEILHFRHDLGISWSIYLSEVSAGTFNCLLNQEVSIEHTDSSVTITIPKRTSKITKNGASGGL
;
A
#
# COMPACT_ATOMS: atom_id res chain seq x y z
N MET A 1 -25.58 8.39 -0.97
CA MET A 1 -25.03 7.39 -0.03
C MET A 1 -23.52 7.53 -0.08
N LEU A 2 -22.85 7.90 1.02
CA LEU A 2 -21.39 7.96 1.04
C LEU A 2 -20.87 6.53 0.87
N ARG A 3 -20.32 6.20 -0.31
CA ARG A 3 -19.82 4.85 -0.64
C ARG A 3 -18.71 4.38 0.31
N TYR A 4 -18.12 5.31 1.06
CA TYR A 4 -17.12 5.09 2.11
C TYR A 4 -17.48 5.89 3.36
N GLY A 5 -18.52 5.49 4.08
CA GLY A 5 -18.75 5.99 5.44
C GLY A 5 -17.58 5.59 6.34
N ALA A 6 -17.02 6.54 7.08
CA ALA A 6 -16.00 6.27 8.07
C ALA A 6 -16.64 6.14 9.46
N ILE A 7 -16.12 5.21 10.26
CA ILE A 7 -16.41 5.16 11.70
C ILE A 7 -15.24 5.83 12.42
N THR A 8 -15.52 6.88 13.18
CA THR A 8 -14.51 7.56 14.00
C THR A 8 -14.43 6.90 15.37
N ILE A 9 -13.25 6.39 15.71
CA ILE A 9 -12.91 5.84 17.03
C ILE A 9 -11.57 6.41 17.50
N THR A 10 -11.33 6.43 18.81
CA THR A 10 -10.03 6.81 19.35
C THR A 10 -8.95 5.80 18.95
N ARG A 11 -7.70 6.26 18.75
CA ARG A 11 -6.54 5.40 18.44
C ARG A 11 -6.42 4.24 19.44
N LYS A 12 -6.54 4.53 20.73
CA LYS A 12 -6.52 3.53 21.81
C LYS A 12 -7.66 2.51 21.66
N GLY A 13 -8.88 2.96 21.35
CA GLY A 13 -10.00 2.06 21.11
C GLY A 13 -9.75 1.13 19.93
N PHE A 14 -9.26 1.67 18.81
CA PHE A 14 -8.91 0.89 17.64
C PHE A 14 -7.78 -0.12 17.92
N SER A 15 -6.69 0.31 18.56
CA SER A 15 -5.57 -0.56 18.94
C SER A 15 -6.03 -1.74 19.81
N SER A 16 -6.90 -1.49 20.79
CA SER A 16 -7.46 -2.56 21.62
C SER A 16 -8.31 -3.56 20.82
N LEU A 17 -9.04 -3.09 19.81
CA LEU A 17 -9.86 -3.96 18.96
C LEU A 17 -8.97 -4.81 18.03
N ILE A 18 -8.03 -4.19 17.33
CA ILE A 18 -7.19 -4.89 16.36
C ILE A 18 -6.21 -5.86 17.02
N ALA A 19 -5.77 -5.58 18.25
CA ALA A 19 -4.90 -6.48 19.02
C ALA A 19 -5.57 -7.83 19.38
N CYS A 20 -6.90 -7.90 19.37
CA CYS A 20 -7.64 -9.14 19.62
C CYS A 20 -7.78 -10.03 18.38
N VAL A 21 -7.38 -9.55 17.20
CA VAL A 21 -7.51 -10.30 15.95
C VAL A 21 -6.32 -11.25 15.80
N PRO A 22 -6.57 -12.56 15.54
CA PRO A 22 -5.50 -13.51 15.24
C PRO A 22 -4.62 -13.05 14.07
N GLU A 23 -3.32 -13.30 14.16
CA GLU A 23 -2.35 -12.80 13.17
C GLU A 23 -2.64 -13.30 11.74
N ASP A 24 -3.00 -14.57 11.58
CA ASP A 24 -3.39 -15.14 10.30
C ASP A 24 -4.56 -14.37 9.67
N LYS A 25 -5.53 -13.96 10.50
CA LYS A 25 -6.66 -13.13 10.08
C LYS A 25 -6.28 -11.69 9.79
N LEU A 26 -5.33 -11.11 10.54
CA LEU A 26 -4.79 -9.79 10.18
C LEU A 26 -4.14 -9.82 8.80
N ARG A 27 -3.38 -10.87 8.49
CA ARG A 27 -2.71 -11.03 7.20
C ARG A 27 -3.69 -11.22 6.06
N GLU A 28 -4.63 -12.14 6.22
CA GLU A 28 -5.70 -12.38 5.25
C GLU A 28 -6.50 -11.09 4.96
N ASN A 29 -6.97 -10.41 6.02
CA ASN A 29 -7.78 -9.20 5.89
C ASN A 29 -6.98 -8.04 5.29
N GLY A 30 -5.73 -7.85 5.68
CA GLY A 30 -4.86 -6.81 5.13
C GLY A 30 -4.63 -7.02 3.64
N ARG A 31 -4.28 -8.24 3.23
CA ARG A 31 -4.05 -8.58 1.83
C ARG A 31 -5.29 -8.36 0.97
N ASN A 32 -6.46 -8.81 1.46
CA ASN A 32 -7.74 -8.60 0.80
C ASN A 32 -8.12 -7.11 0.71
N ALA A 33 -7.85 -6.33 1.76
CA ALA A 33 -8.05 -4.89 1.74
C ALA A 33 -7.17 -4.20 0.69
N GLY A 34 -5.89 -4.55 0.63
CA GLY A 34 -4.96 -4.03 -0.36
C GLY A 34 -5.37 -4.35 -1.81
N ALA A 35 -5.96 -5.52 -2.04
CA ALA A 35 -6.39 -5.96 -3.37
C ALA A 35 -7.74 -5.33 -3.79
N ASN A 36 -8.69 -5.20 -2.86
CA ASN A 36 -10.07 -4.83 -3.17
C ASN A 36 -10.41 -3.39 -2.77
N ILE A 37 -10.14 -2.99 -1.52
CA ILE A 37 -10.50 -1.65 -1.02
C ILE A 37 -9.71 -0.58 -1.76
N THR A 38 -8.39 -0.77 -1.91
CA THR A 38 -7.53 0.14 -2.68
C THR A 38 -8.00 0.27 -4.13
N LYS A 39 -8.38 -0.85 -4.76
CA LYS A 39 -8.90 -0.86 -6.13
C LYS A 39 -10.20 -0.07 -6.24
N ASP A 40 -11.13 -0.31 -5.32
CA ASP A 40 -12.44 0.33 -5.32
C ASP A 40 -12.32 1.84 -5.09
N MET A 41 -11.40 2.27 -4.21
CA MET A 41 -11.10 3.69 -4.00
C MET A 41 -10.63 4.36 -5.30
N LEU A 42 -9.67 3.74 -6.00
CA LEU A 42 -9.16 4.26 -7.28
C LEU A 42 -10.26 4.30 -8.36
N LEU A 43 -11.04 3.24 -8.49
CA LEU A 43 -12.15 3.21 -9.44
C LEU A 43 -13.23 4.25 -9.12
N THR A 44 -13.49 4.53 -7.84
CA THR A 44 -14.43 5.58 -7.44
C THR A 44 -13.92 6.98 -7.75
N MET A 45 -12.60 7.18 -7.71
CA MET A 45 -11.97 8.41 -8.22
C MET A 45 -12.02 8.52 -9.75
N GLY A 46 -12.55 7.52 -10.46
CA GLY A 46 -12.62 7.49 -11.92
C GLY A 46 -11.27 7.23 -12.58
N VAL A 47 -10.29 6.70 -11.84
CA VAL A 47 -8.93 6.49 -12.34
C VAL A 47 -8.61 5.01 -12.52
N THR A 48 -7.87 4.71 -13.58
CA THR A 48 -7.31 3.36 -13.78
C THR A 48 -6.12 3.19 -12.83
N PRO A 49 -6.05 2.10 -12.05
CA PRO A 49 -4.90 1.85 -11.17
C PRO A 49 -3.59 1.83 -11.95
N ASN A 50 -2.67 2.70 -11.55
CA ASN A 50 -1.30 2.72 -12.01
C ASN A 50 -0.40 3.15 -10.84
N TYR A 51 0.92 3.13 -11.06
CA TYR A 51 1.88 3.42 -10.01
C TYR A 51 1.64 4.80 -9.36
N ASP A 52 1.51 5.84 -10.18
CA ASP A 52 1.36 7.22 -9.70
C ASP A 52 0.10 7.41 -8.87
N PHE A 53 -1.02 6.81 -9.29
CA PHE A 53 -2.26 6.86 -8.54
C PHE A 53 -2.22 6.03 -7.25
N VAL A 54 -1.51 4.90 -7.23
CA VAL A 54 -1.28 4.15 -5.99
C VAL A 54 -0.44 4.97 -5.01
N ILE A 55 0.64 5.60 -5.47
CA ILE A 55 1.46 6.47 -4.63
C ILE A 55 0.65 7.68 -4.12
N LEU A 56 -0.19 8.27 -4.98
CA LEU A 56 -1.09 9.37 -4.60
C LEU A 56 -2.10 8.92 -3.55
N LEU A 57 -2.74 7.76 -3.72
CA LEU A 57 -3.69 7.22 -2.76
C LEU A 57 -3.04 6.99 -1.40
N VAL A 58 -1.84 6.38 -1.36
CA VAL A 58 -1.09 6.14 -0.13
C VAL A 58 -0.78 7.45 0.58
N LYS A 59 -0.20 8.43 -0.12
CA LYS A 59 0.29 9.68 0.50
C LYS A 59 -0.84 10.64 0.85
N LYS A 60 -1.81 10.84 -0.05
CA LYS A 60 -2.85 11.85 0.12
C LYS A 60 -4.06 11.32 0.86
N ILE A 61 -4.50 10.11 0.55
CA ILE A 61 -5.76 9.60 1.07
C ILE A 61 -5.53 8.80 2.34
N LEU A 62 -4.63 7.82 2.33
CA LEU A 62 -4.42 6.95 3.50
C LEU A 62 -3.62 7.64 4.61
N ALA A 63 -2.53 8.34 4.23
CA ALA A 63 -1.72 9.08 5.19
C ALA A 63 -2.36 10.42 5.59
N GLU A 64 -2.39 11.41 4.68
CA GLU A 64 -2.80 12.78 5.03
C GLU A 64 -4.29 12.91 5.41
N PHE A 65 -5.20 12.30 4.65
CA PHE A 65 -6.64 12.45 4.89
C PHE A 65 -7.19 11.49 5.95
N ALA A 66 -6.87 10.19 5.85
CA ALA A 66 -7.41 9.16 6.73
C ALA A 66 -6.58 8.96 8.01
N GLY A 67 -5.35 9.47 8.07
CA GLY A 67 -4.51 9.41 9.26
C GLY A 67 -4.07 8.01 9.67
N TRP A 68 -4.01 7.06 8.71
CA TRP A 68 -3.60 5.67 8.97
C TRP A 68 -2.16 5.57 9.47
N PHE A 69 -1.31 6.46 8.97
CA PHE A 69 0.12 6.57 9.27
C PHE A 69 0.65 7.92 8.77
N GLU A 70 1.79 8.35 9.29
CA GLU A 70 2.64 9.33 8.59
C GLU A 70 3.46 8.61 7.52
N CYS A 71 3.74 9.26 6.39
CA CYS A 71 4.43 8.63 5.26
C CYS A 71 5.62 9.47 4.80
N ASP A 72 6.83 8.92 4.92
CA ASP A 72 8.02 9.42 4.24
C ASP A 72 8.24 8.64 2.93
N HIS A 73 8.57 9.34 1.84
CA HIS A 73 8.79 8.73 0.52
C HIS A 73 10.17 9.12 -0.01
N HIS A 74 11.07 8.15 -0.08
CA HIS A 74 12.44 8.34 -0.56
C HIS A 74 12.62 7.69 -1.92
N ILE A 75 12.99 8.49 -2.93
CA ILE A 75 13.29 8.01 -4.27
C ILE A 75 14.80 7.85 -4.40
N LYS A 76 15.26 6.62 -4.65
CA LYS A 76 16.67 6.28 -4.91
C LYS A 76 16.86 5.88 -6.38
N ARG A 77 18.11 5.61 -6.77
CA ARG A 77 18.46 5.27 -8.17
C ARG A 77 17.83 3.95 -8.62
N ASP A 78 17.83 2.96 -7.76
CA ASP A 78 17.46 1.56 -8.00
C ASP A 78 16.14 1.15 -7.36
N LYS A 79 15.66 1.93 -6.39
CA LYS A 79 14.47 1.63 -5.60
C LYS A 79 13.77 2.89 -5.09
N GLU A 80 12.55 2.70 -4.64
CA GLU A 80 11.82 3.67 -3.83
C GLU A 80 11.52 3.06 -2.47
N ILE A 81 11.44 3.90 -1.45
CA ILE A 81 11.16 3.49 -0.08
C ILE A 81 9.98 4.32 0.42
N LEU A 82 8.92 3.65 0.85
CA LEU A 82 7.84 4.24 1.62
C LEU A 82 8.03 3.81 3.08
N HIS A 83 8.15 4.78 3.99
CA HIS A 83 8.28 4.53 5.41
C HIS A 83 7.05 5.07 6.14
N PHE A 84 6.24 4.16 6.66
CA PHE A 84 5.03 4.46 7.40
C PHE A 84 5.32 4.49 8.89
N ARG A 85 4.95 5.56 9.59
CA ARG A 85 5.09 5.72 11.04
C ARG A 85 3.71 5.82 11.70
N HIS A 86 3.51 5.11 12.81
CA HIS A 86 2.25 5.09 13.56
C HIS A 86 2.46 4.66 15.01
N ASP A 87 1.42 4.80 15.84
CA ASP A 87 1.41 4.49 17.27
C ASP A 87 0.44 3.35 17.66
N LEU A 88 -0.07 2.60 16.68
CA LEU A 88 -1.17 1.64 16.87
C LEU A 88 -0.76 0.20 17.22
N GLY A 89 0.54 -0.10 17.31
CA GLY A 89 1.07 -1.42 17.69
C GLY A 89 1.24 -2.41 16.54
N ILE A 90 1.87 -3.55 16.86
CA ILE A 90 2.30 -4.59 15.88
C ILE A 90 1.16 -5.14 15.02
N SER A 91 -0.04 -5.31 15.57
CA SER A 91 -1.20 -5.81 14.81
C SER A 91 -1.58 -4.87 13.65
N TRP A 92 -1.42 -3.56 13.84
CA TRP A 92 -1.63 -2.59 12.77
C TRP A 92 -0.49 -2.63 11.74
N SER A 93 0.76 -2.79 12.18
CA SER A 93 1.90 -2.91 11.27
C SER A 93 1.82 -4.17 10.39
N ILE A 94 1.36 -5.29 10.93
CA ILE A 94 1.09 -6.52 10.18
C ILE A 94 -0.01 -6.26 9.14
N TYR A 95 -1.12 -5.65 9.56
CA TYR A 95 -2.21 -5.31 8.65
C TYR A 95 -1.74 -4.38 7.51
N LEU A 96 -1.03 -3.30 7.82
CA LEU A 96 -0.48 -2.36 6.83
C LEU A 96 0.54 -3.01 5.88
N SER A 97 1.36 -3.92 6.38
CA SER A 97 2.30 -4.69 5.55
C SER A 97 1.54 -5.49 4.49
N GLU A 98 0.43 -6.10 4.89
CA GLU A 98 -0.34 -7.00 4.03
C GLU A 98 -1.23 -6.22 3.07
N VAL A 99 -1.78 -5.07 3.49
CA VAL A 99 -2.42 -4.08 2.59
C VAL A 99 -1.44 -3.64 1.51
N SER A 100 -0.22 -3.30 1.90
CA SER A 100 0.81 -2.86 0.96
C SER A 100 1.18 -3.96 -0.02
N ALA A 101 1.46 -5.17 0.47
CA ALA A 101 1.75 -6.32 -0.38
C ALA A 101 0.60 -6.61 -1.37
N GLY A 102 -0.64 -6.61 -0.89
CA GLY A 102 -1.83 -6.82 -1.72
C GLY A 102 -2.02 -5.74 -2.78
N THR A 103 -1.83 -4.46 -2.41
CA THR A 103 -1.93 -3.34 -3.36
C THR A 103 -0.88 -3.40 -4.46
N PHE A 104 0.41 -3.52 -4.11
CA PHE A 104 1.47 -3.55 -5.12
C PHE A 104 1.42 -4.80 -5.99
N ASN A 105 1.13 -5.96 -5.41
CA ASN A 105 1.01 -7.20 -6.18
C ASN A 105 -0.21 -7.19 -7.09
N CYS A 106 -1.42 -6.94 -6.57
CA CYS A 106 -2.65 -7.09 -7.35
C CYS A 106 -2.89 -5.95 -8.35
N LEU A 107 -2.54 -4.71 -7.99
CA LEU A 107 -2.85 -3.56 -8.85
C LEU A 107 -1.72 -3.23 -9.81
N LEU A 108 -0.48 -3.50 -9.40
CA LEU A 108 0.70 -3.10 -10.17
C LEU A 108 1.45 -4.29 -10.73
N ASN A 109 1.12 -5.53 -10.35
CA ASN A 109 1.92 -6.73 -10.66
C ASN A 109 3.39 -6.53 -10.26
N GLN A 110 3.60 -6.02 -9.04
CA GLN A 110 4.90 -5.64 -8.53
C GLN A 110 5.12 -6.25 -7.15
N GLU A 111 6.19 -7.02 -7.04
CA GLU A 111 6.67 -7.52 -5.76
C GLU A 111 7.46 -6.43 -5.03
N VAL A 112 7.26 -6.35 -3.72
CA VAL A 112 7.89 -5.38 -2.82
C VAL A 112 8.44 -6.11 -1.60
N SER A 113 9.56 -5.61 -1.07
CA SER A 113 10.09 -6.07 0.20
C SER A 113 9.50 -5.22 1.33
N ILE A 114 9.03 -5.86 2.40
CA ILE A 114 8.37 -5.19 3.51
C ILE A 114 8.99 -5.65 4.82
N GLU A 115 9.37 -4.67 5.65
CA GLU A 115 9.82 -4.86 7.02
C GLU A 115 8.91 -4.05 7.94
N HIS A 116 8.64 -4.55 9.15
CA HIS A 116 7.84 -3.80 10.11
C HIS A 116 8.34 -3.98 11.54
N THR A 117 8.00 -3.00 12.36
CA THR A 117 8.15 -3.01 13.82
C THR A 117 6.77 -2.86 14.46
N ASP A 118 6.68 -2.54 15.75
CA ASP A 118 5.41 -2.22 16.40
C ASP A 118 4.83 -0.84 16.02
N SER A 119 5.65 0.03 15.42
CA SER A 119 5.38 1.45 15.21
C SER A 119 5.71 1.93 13.81
N SER A 120 6.20 1.05 12.94
CA SER A 120 6.50 1.40 11.56
C SER A 120 6.42 0.25 10.58
N VAL A 121 6.20 0.58 9.31
CA VAL A 121 6.26 -0.33 8.16
C VAL A 121 7.12 0.33 7.09
N THR A 122 8.15 -0.37 6.61
CA THR A 122 9.01 0.09 5.52
C THR A 122 8.80 -0.79 4.31
N ILE A 123 8.38 -0.18 3.20
CA ILE A 123 8.17 -0.85 1.92
C ILE A 123 9.28 -0.42 0.98
N THR A 124 10.04 -1.39 0.48
CA THR A 124 11.04 -1.20 -0.55
C THR A 124 10.50 -1.68 -1.89
N ILE A 125 10.43 -0.74 -2.82
CA ILE A 125 9.84 -0.90 -4.15
C ILE A 125 10.99 -0.88 -5.17
N PRO A 126 11.31 -2.00 -5.85
CA PRO A 126 12.34 -2.00 -6.88
C PRO A 126 11.90 -1.16 -8.07
N LYS A 127 12.78 -0.34 -8.65
CA LYS A 127 12.46 0.36 -9.91
C LYS A 127 12.39 -0.67 -11.03
N ARG A 128 11.29 -0.65 -11.80
CA ARG A 128 11.19 -1.45 -13.02
C ARG A 128 12.26 -0.97 -14.00
N THR A 129 13.26 -1.80 -14.25
CA THR A 129 14.13 -1.62 -15.41
C THR A 129 13.26 -1.85 -16.63
N SER A 130 13.09 -0.82 -17.46
CA SER A 130 12.51 -0.98 -18.78
C SER A 130 13.41 -1.96 -19.54
N LYS A 131 12.97 -3.20 -19.72
CA LYS A 131 13.53 -4.04 -20.77
C LYS A 131 13.18 -3.35 -22.07
N ILE A 132 14.12 -2.60 -22.64
CA ILE A 132 14.06 -2.12 -24.01
C ILE A 132 14.03 -3.39 -24.87
N THR A 133 12.83 -3.84 -25.26
CA THR A 133 12.67 -4.77 -26.36
C THR A 133 13.14 -4.07 -27.62
N LYS A 134 14.42 -4.25 -27.96
CA LYS A 134 14.90 -4.03 -29.33
C LYS A 134 14.24 -5.09 -30.20
N ASN A 135 13.03 -4.81 -30.69
CA ASN A 135 12.53 -5.56 -31.84
C ASN A 135 13.38 -5.13 -33.04
N GLY A 136 14.09 -6.11 -33.58
CA GLY A 136 15.05 -5.92 -34.65
C GLY A 136 14.41 -5.25 -35.85
N ALA A 137 15.00 -4.12 -36.25
CA ALA A 137 14.97 -3.71 -37.64
C ALA A 137 15.81 -4.73 -38.44
N SER A 138 15.17 -5.76 -38.98
CA SER A 138 15.71 -6.49 -40.12
C SER A 138 15.32 -5.71 -41.37
N GLY A 139 16.27 -4.91 -41.87
CA GLY A 139 16.25 -4.46 -43.24
C GLY A 139 16.37 -5.65 -44.20
N GLY A 140 15.76 -5.52 -45.36
CA GLY A 140 15.87 -6.43 -46.48
C GLY A 140 15.18 -5.79 -47.67
N LEU A 141 16.00 -5.25 -48.57
CA LEU A 141 15.67 -4.71 -49.89
C LEU A 141 14.89 -5.71 -50.74
#